data_AF-X1NYM3-F1
#
_entry.id   AF-X1NYM3-F1
#
_cell.length_a   1.000
_cell.length_b   1.000
_cell.length_c   1.000
_cell.angle_alpha   90.00
_cell.angle_beta   90.00
_cell.angle_gamma   90.00
#
_symmetry.space_group_name_H-M   'P 1'
#
loop_
_entity.id
_entity.type
_entity.pdbx_description
1 polymer ?
#
loop_
_entity_poly.entity_id
_entity_poly.type
_entity_poly.pdbx_seq_one_letter_code
_entity_poly.pdbx_strand_id
1 'polypeptide(L)'
;EWFKEKSDTVVEPEQIMCDGCRGPLENHWSPDCKMMKCAGERGHVYCFECDDFPCEKLEEFSRDSVAHHVRTVDNLKRMREIGLDDWIKEEESRGRCVFCP
;
A
#
# COMPACT_ATOMS: atom_id res chain seq x y z
N GLU A 1 -21.43 -20.91 -1.50
CA GLU A 1 -22.62 -20.98 -0.61
C GLU A 1 -22.48 -20.13 0.66
N TRP A 2 -21.29 -20.03 1.28
CA TRP A 2 -21.06 -19.23 2.51
C TRP A 2 -21.62 -17.79 2.49
N PHE A 3 -21.35 -17.00 1.44
CA PHE A 3 -21.83 -15.61 1.36
C PHE A 3 -23.35 -15.51 1.27
N LYS A 4 -24.00 -16.44 0.56
CA LYS A 4 -25.45 -16.51 0.45
C LYS A 4 -26.10 -16.84 1.81
N GLU A 5 -25.48 -17.73 2.58
CA GLU A 5 -25.97 -18.13 3.90
C GLU A 5 -25.74 -17.06 4.98
N LYS A 6 -24.67 -16.26 4.88
CA LYS A 6 -24.26 -15.32 5.93
C LYS A 6 -24.61 -13.86 5.67
N SER A 7 -24.74 -13.45 4.41
CA SER A 7 -25.01 -12.05 4.07
C SER A 7 -26.10 -11.86 3.02
N ASP A 8 -26.86 -12.91 2.66
CA ASP A 8 -27.88 -12.89 1.59
C ASP A 8 -27.34 -12.26 0.29
N THR A 9 -26.04 -12.45 0.03
CA THR A 9 -25.33 -11.87 -1.11
C THR A 9 -24.75 -12.99 -1.95
N VAL A 10 -24.92 -12.90 -3.26
CA VAL A 10 -24.19 -13.73 -4.22
C VAL A 10 -22.92 -12.97 -4.61
N VAL A 11 -21.77 -13.61 -4.42
CA VAL A 11 -20.46 -13.05 -4.77
C VAL A 11 -19.77 -14.05 -5.68
N GLU A 12 -19.49 -13.62 -6.90
CA GLU A 12 -18.68 -14.38 -7.86
C GLU A 12 -17.19 -14.23 -7.53
N PRO A 13 -16.34 -15.23 -7.82
CA PRO A 13 -14.91 -15.18 -7.53
C PRO A 13 -14.23 -13.92 -8.08
N GLU A 14 -14.65 -13.44 -9.24
CA GLU A 14 -14.13 -12.25 -9.91
C GLU A 14 -14.38 -10.96 -9.11
N GLN A 15 -15.35 -10.95 -8.18
CA GLN A 15 -15.64 -9.80 -7.33
C GLN A 15 -14.73 -9.73 -6.09
N ILE A 16 -13.96 -10.79 -5.80
CA ILE A 16 -13.00 -10.83 -4.70
C ILE A 16 -11.62 -10.41 -5.22
N MET A 17 -11.43 -9.11 -5.39
CA MET A 17 -10.20 -8.54 -5.92
C MET A 17 -9.69 -7.37 -5.09
N CYS A 18 -8.36 -7.22 -5.06
CA CYS A 18 -7.68 -6.05 -4.53
C CYS A 18 -6.44 -5.78 -5.35
N ASP A 19 -6.41 -4.61 -5.97
CA ASP A 19 -5.28 -4.14 -6.78
C ASP A 19 -4.16 -3.53 -5.90
N GLY A 20 -4.29 -3.65 -4.58
CA GLY A 20 -3.36 -3.13 -3.58
C GLY A 20 -3.41 -1.61 -3.46
N CYS A 21 -2.46 -1.06 -2.68
CA CYS A 21 -2.42 0.38 -2.36
C CYS A 21 -2.19 1.31 -3.56
N ARG A 22 -1.82 0.76 -4.72
CA ARG A 22 -1.57 1.49 -5.97
C ARG A 22 -2.67 1.30 -7.02
N GLY A 23 -3.67 0.47 -6.69
CA GLY A 23 -4.82 0.24 -7.54
C GLY A 23 -5.92 1.30 -7.35
N PRO A 24 -7.02 1.17 -8.11
CA PRO A 24 -8.20 1.99 -7.91
C PRO A 24 -8.78 1.80 -6.51
N LEU A 25 -9.25 2.89 -5.88
CA LEU A 25 -9.79 2.86 -4.52
C LEU A 25 -11.05 1.99 -4.41
N GLU A 26 -11.85 1.95 -5.47
CA GLU A 26 -13.05 1.13 -5.62
C GLU A 26 -12.77 -0.38 -5.59
N ASN A 27 -11.55 -0.78 -5.96
CA ASN A 27 -11.12 -2.18 -5.94
C ASN A 27 -10.33 -2.51 -4.68
N HIS A 28 -10.09 -1.55 -3.77
CA HIS A 28 -9.36 -1.82 -2.54
C HIS A 28 -10.28 -2.48 -1.49
N TRP A 29 -9.76 -3.45 -0.74
CA TRP A 29 -10.51 -4.12 0.34
C TRP A 29 -11.05 -3.18 1.42
N SER A 30 -10.45 -1.99 1.56
CA SER A 30 -10.92 -0.92 2.41
C SER A 30 -11.17 0.32 1.54
N PRO A 31 -12.38 0.51 0.99
CA PRO A 31 -12.70 1.65 0.11
C PRO A 31 -12.63 2.99 0.86
N ASP A 32 -12.53 2.97 2.19
CA ASP A 32 -12.34 4.12 3.04
C ASP A 32 -10.88 4.34 3.50
N CYS A 33 -9.91 3.63 2.93
CA CYS A 33 -8.49 3.71 3.28
C CYS A 33 -7.97 5.16 3.28
N LYS A 34 -7.61 5.65 4.48
CA LYS A 34 -7.14 7.04 4.70
C LYS A 34 -5.78 7.36 4.07
N MET A 35 -4.98 6.34 3.77
CA MET A 35 -3.68 6.50 3.10
C MET A 35 -3.87 6.67 1.59
N MET A 36 -4.63 5.78 0.95
CA MET A 36 -4.93 5.87 -0.49
C MET A 36 -5.69 7.15 -0.84
N LYS A 37 -6.67 7.55 -0.03
CA LYS A 37 -7.38 8.84 -0.21
C LYS A 37 -6.40 10.02 -0.18
N CYS A 38 -5.50 10.04 0.81
CA CYS A 38 -4.49 11.08 0.96
C CYS A 38 -3.52 11.13 -0.24
N ALA A 39 -3.07 9.99 -0.74
CA ALA A 39 -2.21 9.93 -1.93
C ALA A 39 -2.97 10.42 -3.18
N GLY A 40 -4.20 9.95 -3.39
CA GLY A 40 -5.04 10.35 -4.52
C GLY A 40 -5.40 11.84 -4.53
N GLU A 41 -5.79 12.40 -3.38
CA GLU A 41 -6.08 13.84 -3.23
C GLU A 41 -4.86 14.73 -3.55
N ARG A 42 -3.65 14.21 -3.30
CA ARG A 42 -2.38 14.89 -3.60
C ARG A 42 -1.81 14.55 -4.98
N GLY A 43 -2.45 13.66 -5.74
CA GLY A 43 -1.97 13.21 -7.06
C GLY A 43 -0.70 12.37 -7.00
N HIS A 44 -0.44 11.68 -5.89
CA HIS A 44 0.72 10.81 -5.72
C HIS A 44 0.35 9.33 -5.90
N VAL A 45 1.25 8.58 -6.53
CA VAL A 45 1.19 7.11 -6.59
C VAL A 45 1.93 6.51 -5.39
N TYR A 46 3.02 7.15 -4.96
CA TYR A 46 3.80 6.74 -3.80
C TYR A 46 3.86 7.84 -2.76
N CYS A 47 3.74 7.47 -1.49
CA CYS A 47 3.85 8.42 -0.39
C CYS A 47 5.20 9.16 -0.37
N PHE A 48 6.28 8.57 -0.88
CA PHE A 48 7.60 9.22 -0.93
C PHE A 48 7.66 10.42 -1.88
N GLU A 49 6.68 10.55 -2.79
CA GLU A 49 6.56 11.68 -3.73
C GLU A 49 6.05 12.95 -3.04
N CYS A 50 5.50 12.83 -1.83
CA CYS A 50 5.02 13.96 -1.06
C CYS A 50 6.18 14.85 -0.59
N ASP A 51 6.03 16.16 -0.73
CA ASP A 51 7.03 17.14 -0.26
C ASP A 51 7.30 16.98 1.25
N ASP A 52 6.24 16.73 2.02
CA ASP A 52 6.28 16.56 3.48
C ASP A 52 6.83 15.19 3.93
N PHE A 53 7.28 14.32 3.02
CA PHE A 53 7.66 12.95 3.38
C PHE A 53 9.01 12.87 4.15
N PRO A 54 9.13 12.01 5.19
CA PRO A 54 8.06 11.25 5.82
C PRO A 54 7.18 12.18 6.67
N CYS A 55 5.88 12.18 6.40
CA CYS A 55 4.95 12.99 7.17
C CYS A 55 4.57 12.27 8.48
N GLU A 56 4.02 13.02 9.44
CA GLU A 56 3.63 12.50 10.76
C GLU A 56 2.74 11.25 10.66
N LYS A 57 1.78 11.24 9.73
CA LYS A 57 0.88 10.09 9.50
C LYS A 57 1.63 8.80 9.16
N LEU A 58 2.71 8.88 8.38
CA LEU A 58 3.53 7.71 8.03
C LEU A 58 4.49 7.34 9.15
N GLU A 59 5.03 8.33 9.86
CA GLU A 59 5.84 8.08 11.05
C GLU A 59 5.02 7.36 12.13
N GLU A 60 3.78 7.78 12.40
CA GLU A 60 2.85 7.08 13.30
C GLU A 60 2.54 5.65 12.82
N PHE A 61 2.24 5.49 11.53
CA PHE A 61 2.00 4.18 10.92
C PHE A 61 3.20 3.24 11.10
N SER A 62 4.43 3.75 10.97
CA SER A 62 5.66 2.98 11.16
C SER A 62 5.97 2.62 12.61
N ARG A 63 5.32 3.27 13.59
CA ARG A 63 5.59 3.07 15.02
C ARG A 63 4.58 2.17 15.70
N ASP A 64 3.62 1.64 14.97
CA ASP A 64 2.75 0.62 15.52
C ASP A 64 3.51 -0.71 15.71
N SER A 65 2.91 -1.65 16.43
CA SER A 65 3.54 -2.94 16.72
C SER A 65 3.52 -3.90 15.52
N VAL A 66 3.27 -3.41 14.31
CA VAL A 66 3.10 -4.22 13.10
C VAL A 66 4.35 -4.11 12.23
N ALA A 67 5.18 -5.17 12.26
CA ALA A 67 6.49 -5.17 11.62
C ALA A 67 6.49 -4.82 10.12
N HIS A 68 5.42 -5.15 9.38
CA HIS A 68 5.34 -4.82 7.97
C HIS A 68 5.09 -3.32 7.72
N HIS A 69 4.48 -2.58 8.65
CA HIS A 69 4.31 -1.14 8.51
C HIS A 69 5.63 -0.39 8.66
N VAL A 70 6.47 -0.80 9.63
CA VAL A 70 7.85 -0.31 9.77
C VAL A 70 8.61 -0.48 8.46
N ARG A 71 8.61 -1.71 7.94
CA ARG A 71 9.30 -2.06 6.69
C ARG A 71 8.80 -1.24 5.50
N THR A 72 7.49 -1.01 5.39
CA THR A 72 6.93 -0.18 4.33
C THR A 72 7.46 1.24 4.38
N VAL A 73 7.50 1.86 5.56
CA VAL A 73 8.01 3.23 5.65
C VAL A 73 9.53 3.30 5.39
N ASP A 74 10.29 2.29 5.82
CA ASP A 74 11.72 2.20 5.53
C ASP A 74 12.00 2.01 4.02
N ASN A 75 11.21 1.18 3.34
CA ASN A 75 11.28 0.98 1.91
C ASN A 75 10.92 2.27 1.14
N LEU A 76 9.85 2.97 1.53
CA LEU A 76 9.51 4.28 0.96
C LEU A 76 10.64 5.31 1.18
N LYS A 77 11.31 5.31 2.33
CA LYS A 77 12.49 6.15 2.60
C LYS A 77 13.63 5.83 1.64
N ARG A 78 13.91 4.53 1.42
CA ARG A 78 14.93 4.09 0.47
C ARG A 78 14.57 4.48 -0.97
N MET A 79 13.32 4.27 -1.40
CA MET A 79 12.84 4.68 -2.72
C MET A 79 12.99 6.19 -2.95
N ARG A 80 12.78 7.02 -1.92
CA ARG A 80 13.02 8.47 -2.04
C ARG A 80 14.49 8.80 -2.30
N GLU A 81 15.38 8.06 -1.66
CA GLU A 81 16.83 8.28 -1.72
C GLU A 81 17.43 7.86 -3.06
N ILE A 82 17.06 6.67 -3.55
CA ILE A 82 17.71 6.06 -4.73
C ILE A 82 16.81 5.97 -5.96
N GLY A 83 15.53 6.33 -5.84
CA GLY A 83 14.54 6.13 -6.90
C GLY A 83 13.96 4.72 -6.92
N LEU A 84 12.78 4.59 -7.52
CA LEU A 84 12.02 3.33 -7.57
C LEU A 84 12.77 2.21 -8.29
N ASP A 85 13.34 2.49 -9.47
CA ASP A 85 13.99 1.47 -10.31
C ASP A 85 15.22 0.86 -9.63
N ASP A 86 16.02 1.68 -8.95
CA ASP A 86 17.21 1.20 -8.25
C ASP A 86 16.84 0.48 -6.95
N TRP A 87 15.77 0.90 -6.27
CA TRP A 87 15.21 0.15 -5.15
C TRP A 87 14.72 -1.23 -5.58
N ILE A 88 14.01 -1.34 -6.72
CA ILE A 88 13.57 -2.63 -7.27
C ILE A 88 14.77 -3.55 -7.53
N LYS A 89 15.80 -3.06 -8.23
CA LYS A 89 17.04 -3.83 -8.47
C LYS A 89 17.72 -4.25 -7.17
N GLU A 90 17.75 -3.36 -6.17
CA GLU A 90 18.34 -3.63 -4.86
C GLU A 90 17.60 -4.77 -4.14
N GLU A 91 16.26 -4.74 -4.10
CA GLU A 91 15.44 -5.79 -3.49
C GLU A 91 15.54 -7.13 -4.23
N GLU A 92 15.50 -7.11 -5.57
CA GLU A 92 15.64 -8.31 -6.40
C GLU A 92 17.00 -8.98 -6.18
N SER A 93 18.08 -8.20 -6.09
CA SER A 93 19.42 -8.72 -5.80
C SER A 93 19.52 -9.41 -4.43
N ARG A 94 18.68 -8.99 -3.48
CA ARG A 94 18.57 -9.55 -2.13
C ARG A 94 17.56 -10.70 -2.04
N GLY A 95 16.90 -11.06 -3.14
CA GLY A 95 15.84 -12.07 -3.16
C GLY A 95 14.60 -11.65 -2.35
N ARG A 96 14.35 -10.35 -2.20
CA ARG A 96 13.23 -9.83 -1.42
C ARG A 96 12.04 -9.50 -2.31
N CYS A 97 10.84 -9.63 -1.73
CA CYS A 97 9.59 -9.28 -2.39
C CYS A 97 9.51 -7.76 -2.66
N VAL A 98 9.32 -7.37 -3.92
CA VAL A 98 9.13 -5.98 -4.37
C VAL A 98 7.68 -5.49 -4.28
N PHE A 99 6.75 -6.40 -3.94
CA PHE A 99 5.33 -6.06 -3.80
C PHE A 99 4.98 -5.42 -2.45
N CYS A 100 5.91 -5.45 -1.48
CA CYS A 100 5.80 -4.69 -0.23
C CYS A 100 6.72 -3.47 -0.30
N PRO A 101 6.26 -2.35 -0.92
CA PRO A 101 6.92 -1.07 -0.75
C PRO A 101 6.84 -0.62 0.70
#